data_AF-A0A1S1R6V2-F1
#
_entry.id   AF-A0A1S1R6V2-F1
#
_cell.length_a   1.000
_cell.length_b   1.000
_cell.length_c   1.000
_cell.angle_alpha   90.00
_cell.angle_beta   90.00
_cell.angle_gamma   90.00
#
_symmetry.space_group_name_H-M   'P 1'
#
loop_
_entity.id
_entity.type
_entity.pdbx_description
1 polymer ?
#
loop_
_entity_poly.entity_id
_entity_poly.type
_entity_poly.pdbx_seq_one_letter_code
_entity_poly.pdbx_strand_id
1 'polypeptide(L)'
;MLIPAPQPWPGRVVCSDRSGLCAGYWQSSPYSVVGFLWRGGRLQQLPGGSRPTAINEHGVIIGDIIGRYDRQAFSWVDGKWQPLGFLGGTDTIGGWTSSAAAVNTFGVIVGTSSTDSGNSHAYRLTAGRMQDLGALGGSYSSAAAINDSGLVVGSSQRQDGSTHAFAWSNGKIRDLGTLGGSESQAVAVNNAGQIIGSGLTAAGAWHAFLWQRGHMTDLGVLPGDGVSEAVALTSRGEVLVRSIGAHPRGFLWSAGRRIELGPAASGFDPVGLNERGLVAGTMSTPSGPHAATWYRGTLTDHGTLGGPYSDVAAVTAGNMLVGSATTADLFPHAAVWPAKPEQP
;
A
#
# COMPACT_ATOMS: atom_id res chain seq x y z
N MET A 1 19.36 4.44 -11.48
CA MET A 1 19.54 5.91 -11.49
C MET A 1 19.10 6.45 -10.14
N LEU A 2 19.82 7.39 -9.56
CA LEU A 2 19.38 8.04 -8.31
C LEU A 2 18.30 9.08 -8.62
N ILE A 3 17.26 9.14 -7.78
CA ILE A 3 16.36 10.29 -7.75
C ILE A 3 17.14 11.41 -7.06
N PRO A 4 17.39 12.56 -7.72
CA PRO A 4 18.11 13.65 -7.09
C PRO A 4 17.30 14.19 -5.91
N ALA A 5 17.68 13.80 -4.70
CA ALA A 5 17.12 14.30 -3.46
C ALA A 5 18.17 15.17 -2.76
N PRO A 6 17.77 16.29 -2.14
CA PRO A 6 18.72 17.17 -1.48
C PRO A 6 19.26 16.58 -0.15
N GLN A 7 18.72 15.46 0.35
CA GLN A 7 19.01 14.96 1.71
C GLN A 7 19.02 13.42 1.81
N PRO A 8 19.78 12.84 2.76
CA PRO A 8 20.26 11.44 2.69
C PRO A 8 19.32 10.34 3.22
N TRP A 9 18.06 10.63 3.60
CA TRP A 9 17.19 9.63 4.23
C TRP A 9 15.86 9.50 3.48
N PRO A 10 15.76 8.59 2.49
CA PRO A 10 14.50 8.35 1.78
C PRO A 10 13.44 7.80 2.74
N GLY A 11 12.22 8.32 2.63
CA GLY A 11 11.04 7.82 3.33
C GLY A 11 10.23 6.88 2.44
N ARG A 12 8.91 6.97 2.51
CA ARG A 12 8.01 6.16 1.68
C ARG A 12 7.84 6.78 0.29
N VAL A 13 7.72 5.93 -0.73
CA VAL A 13 7.33 6.30 -2.09
C VAL A 13 6.12 5.48 -2.52
N VAL A 14 5.18 6.13 -3.19
CA VAL A 14 3.96 5.54 -3.75
C VAL A 14 3.79 6.03 -5.19
N CYS A 15 3.27 5.20 -6.08
CA CYS A 15 3.17 5.53 -7.49
C CYS A 15 1.78 5.19 -8.05
N SER A 16 1.38 5.96 -9.06
CA SER A 16 0.16 5.79 -9.85
C SER A 16 0.29 4.58 -10.80
N ASP A 17 -0.82 3.90 -11.10
CA ASP A 17 -0.90 2.65 -11.85
C ASP A 17 -0.65 2.77 -13.36
N ARG A 18 -0.79 3.96 -13.99
CA ARG A 18 -0.70 4.15 -15.45
C ARG A 18 0.14 5.33 -15.90
N SER A 19 0.15 6.41 -15.14
CA SER A 19 0.77 7.69 -15.53
C SER A 19 2.25 7.79 -15.19
N GLY A 20 2.77 6.83 -14.40
CA GLY A 20 4.17 6.84 -13.94
C GLY A 20 4.49 7.99 -12.99
N LEU A 21 3.46 8.61 -12.40
CA LEU A 21 3.61 9.60 -11.35
C LEU A 21 3.97 8.87 -10.05
N CYS A 22 4.92 9.42 -9.30
CA CYS A 22 5.24 8.93 -7.97
C CYS A 22 5.22 10.09 -6.99
N ALA A 23 4.61 9.89 -5.82
CA ALA A 23 4.70 10.81 -4.71
C ALA A 23 5.42 10.10 -3.55
N GLY A 24 6.12 10.86 -2.73
CA GLY A 24 6.81 10.30 -1.58
C GLY A 24 7.28 11.39 -0.65
N TYR A 25 8.11 11.01 0.31
CA TYR A 25 8.81 11.97 1.16
C TYR A 25 10.22 11.48 1.50
N TRP A 26 11.11 12.40 1.84
CA TRP A 26 12.36 12.11 2.54
C TRP A 26 12.34 12.73 3.92
N GLN A 27 13.12 12.17 4.84
CA GLN A 27 13.37 12.79 6.14
C GLN A 27 14.47 13.84 5.96
N SER A 28 14.18 15.08 6.35
CA SER A 28 15.17 16.17 6.42
C SER A 28 15.80 16.27 7.81
N SER A 29 15.11 15.74 8.83
CA SER A 29 15.62 15.52 10.19
C SER A 29 14.78 14.43 10.88
N PRO A 30 15.13 13.98 12.09
CA PRO A 30 14.28 13.04 12.85
C PRO A 30 12.85 13.53 13.08
N TYR A 31 12.60 14.83 12.95
CA TYR A 31 11.32 15.47 13.23
C TYR A 31 10.66 16.10 12.00
N SER A 32 11.33 16.12 10.85
CA SER A 32 10.87 16.83 9.66
C SER A 32 11.02 15.98 8.41
N VAL A 33 10.03 16.12 7.52
CA VAL A 33 10.00 15.46 6.23
C VAL A 33 9.72 16.49 5.15
N VAL A 34 10.10 16.15 3.93
CA VAL A 34 9.75 16.94 2.75
C VAL A 34 9.10 15.99 1.76
N GLY A 35 7.84 16.26 1.46
CA GLY A 35 7.09 15.53 0.45
C GLY A 35 7.55 15.92 -0.96
N PHE A 36 7.35 15.04 -1.92
CA PHE A 36 7.65 15.29 -3.32
C PHE A 36 6.68 14.61 -4.27
N LEU A 37 6.62 15.15 -5.48
CA LEU A 37 6.06 14.56 -6.68
C LEU A 37 7.18 14.37 -7.69
N TRP A 38 7.29 13.17 -8.26
CA TRP A 38 8.17 12.83 -9.35
C TRP A 38 7.34 12.57 -10.61
N ARG A 39 7.70 13.26 -11.70
CA ARG A 39 7.03 13.16 -13.01
C ARG A 39 8.07 13.20 -14.12
N GLY A 40 8.29 12.07 -14.78
CA GLY A 40 9.14 11.99 -15.99
C GLY A 40 10.55 12.55 -15.79
N GLY A 41 11.20 12.22 -14.67
CA GLY A 41 12.55 12.68 -14.32
C GLY A 41 12.61 14.06 -13.65
N ARG A 42 11.49 14.77 -13.50
CA ARG A 42 11.42 16.04 -12.76
C ARG A 42 10.86 15.83 -11.36
N LEU A 43 11.54 16.39 -10.37
CA LEU A 43 11.12 16.38 -8.97
C LEU A 43 10.54 17.74 -8.59
N GLN A 44 9.37 17.71 -7.96
CA GLN A 44 8.68 18.86 -7.39
C GLN A 44 8.48 18.64 -5.90
N GLN A 45 8.89 19.60 -5.06
CA GLN A 45 8.64 19.54 -3.62
C GLN A 45 7.18 19.88 -3.30
N LEU A 46 6.62 19.17 -2.33
CA LEU A 46 5.30 19.45 -1.75
C LEU A 46 5.48 20.30 -0.48
N PRO A 47 4.57 21.24 -0.20
CA PRO A 47 4.65 22.10 0.98
C PRO A 47 4.34 21.34 2.29
N GLY A 48 4.62 21.98 3.43
CA GLY A 48 3.95 21.67 4.71
C GLY A 48 4.30 20.35 5.39
N GLY A 49 5.50 19.79 5.19
CA GLY A 49 5.88 18.53 5.85
C GLY A 49 5.02 17.33 5.42
N SER A 50 4.51 17.39 4.19
CA SER A 50 3.60 16.40 3.61
C SER A 50 4.22 14.99 3.60
N ARG A 51 3.46 13.99 4.07
CA ARG A 51 3.77 12.55 3.92
C ARG A 51 2.76 11.90 2.99
N PRO A 52 2.98 11.92 1.66
CA PRO A 52 2.10 11.25 0.71
C PRO A 52 1.89 9.77 1.05
N THR A 53 0.64 9.33 0.98
CA THR A 53 0.23 7.93 1.21
C THR A 53 -0.36 7.28 -0.04
N ALA A 54 -0.94 8.06 -0.95
CA ALA A 54 -1.39 7.60 -2.25
C ALA A 54 -1.41 8.72 -3.29
N ILE A 55 -1.44 8.33 -4.56
CA ILE A 55 -1.58 9.21 -5.73
C ILE A 55 -2.44 8.51 -6.78
N ASN A 56 -3.36 9.21 -7.44
CA ASN A 56 -4.13 8.67 -8.56
C ASN A 56 -3.56 9.08 -9.94
N GLU A 57 -4.19 8.59 -11.02
CA GLU A 57 -3.76 8.85 -12.40
C GLU A 57 -3.86 10.30 -12.86
N HIS A 58 -4.63 11.11 -12.17
CA HIS A 58 -4.74 12.54 -12.45
C HIS A 58 -3.75 13.37 -11.63
N GLY A 59 -2.91 12.73 -10.81
CA GLY A 59 -1.93 13.40 -9.96
C GLY A 59 -2.55 14.02 -8.70
N VAL A 60 -3.74 13.58 -8.29
CA VAL A 60 -4.27 13.89 -6.96
C VAL A 60 -3.43 13.13 -5.95
N ILE A 61 -2.71 13.86 -5.11
CA ILE A 61 -1.89 13.30 -4.04
C ILE A 61 -2.65 13.46 -2.73
N ILE A 62 -2.69 12.41 -1.94
CA ILE A 62 -3.18 12.45 -0.57
C ILE A 62 -2.10 12.00 0.39
N GLY A 63 -2.25 12.37 1.65
CA GLY A 63 -1.38 11.89 2.69
C GLY A 63 -1.69 12.51 4.02
N ASP A 64 -0.70 12.41 4.91
CA ASP A 64 -0.83 12.89 6.27
C ASP A 64 0.17 14.01 6.55
N ILE A 65 -0.25 14.94 7.39
CA ILE A 65 0.59 15.85 8.13
C ILE A 65 0.65 15.28 9.55
N ILE A 66 1.86 15.11 10.08
CA ILE A 66 2.06 14.57 11.43
C ILE A 66 2.77 15.66 12.23
N GLY A 67 2.04 16.26 13.16
CA GLY A 67 2.58 17.13 14.20
C GLY A 67 2.84 16.36 15.50
N ARG A 68 3.11 17.09 16.59
CA ARG A 68 3.46 16.47 17.87
C ARG A 68 2.26 15.80 18.56
N TYR A 69 1.05 16.30 18.32
CA TYR A 69 -0.17 15.84 18.99
C TYR A 69 -1.36 15.68 18.04
N ASP A 70 -1.15 15.94 16.76
CA ASP A 70 -2.17 16.00 15.73
C ASP A 70 -1.70 15.31 14.47
N ARG A 71 -2.62 14.57 13.84
CA ARG A 71 -2.44 14.01 12.51
C ARG A 71 -3.59 14.50 11.65
N GLN A 72 -3.30 15.14 10.54
CA GLN A 72 -4.32 15.66 9.65
C GLN A 72 -4.08 15.19 8.22
N ALA A 73 -5.12 14.63 7.61
CA ALA A 73 -5.09 14.27 6.21
C ALA A 73 -5.00 15.53 5.34
N PHE A 74 -4.29 15.45 4.21
CA PHE A 74 -4.22 16.52 3.20
C PHE A 74 -4.54 15.97 1.82
N SER A 75 -4.88 16.88 0.91
CA SER A 75 -4.88 16.63 -0.52
C SER A 75 -4.06 17.69 -1.26
N TRP A 76 -3.49 17.29 -2.38
CA TRP A 76 -2.83 18.19 -3.31
C TRP A 76 -3.35 17.91 -4.71
N VAL A 77 -3.88 18.94 -5.36
CA VAL A 77 -4.48 18.88 -6.69
C VAL A 77 -4.00 20.07 -7.50
N ASP A 78 -3.31 19.81 -8.62
CA ASP A 78 -2.86 20.85 -9.57
C ASP A 78 -2.16 22.06 -8.90
N GLY A 79 -1.20 21.80 -8.02
CA GLY A 79 -0.45 22.84 -7.32
C GLY A 79 -1.15 23.41 -6.08
N LYS A 80 -2.40 23.06 -5.83
CA LYS A 80 -3.17 23.51 -4.67
C LYS A 80 -3.13 22.46 -3.58
N TRP A 81 -2.48 22.82 -2.48
CA TRP A 81 -2.47 22.04 -1.25
C TRP A 81 -3.65 22.42 -0.37
N GLN A 82 -4.31 21.44 0.24
CA GLN A 82 -5.45 21.66 1.14
C GLN A 82 -5.45 20.66 2.30
N PRO A 83 -5.59 21.11 3.56
CA PRO A 83 -5.85 20.21 4.68
C PRO A 83 -7.30 19.71 4.60
N LEU A 84 -7.52 18.45 4.96
CA LEU A 84 -8.84 17.83 4.99
C LEU A 84 -9.45 17.96 6.39
N GLY A 85 -10.78 17.97 6.45
CA GLY A 85 -11.52 18.06 7.70
C GLY A 85 -11.46 16.77 8.54
N PHE A 86 -12.38 16.68 9.50
CA PHE A 86 -12.58 15.54 10.38
C PHE A 86 -14.07 15.17 10.38
N LEU A 87 -14.41 13.92 10.72
CA LEU A 87 -15.79 13.52 10.97
C LEU A 87 -16.35 14.16 12.25
N GLY A 88 -15.50 14.39 13.26
CA GLY A 88 -15.85 15.04 14.52
C GLY A 88 -14.80 14.88 15.64
N GLY A 89 -15.11 15.41 16.82
CA GLY A 89 -14.30 15.35 18.05
C GLY A 89 -14.60 16.48 19.05
N THR A 90 -14.45 16.23 20.36
CA THR A 90 -14.66 17.24 21.41
C THR A 90 -13.46 18.17 21.57
N ASP A 91 -13.70 19.43 21.90
CA ASP A 91 -12.69 20.24 22.57
C ASP A 91 -12.31 19.56 23.90
N THR A 92 -11.05 19.72 24.30
CA THR A 92 -10.46 19.23 25.57
C THR A 92 -9.97 17.76 25.60
N ILE A 93 -8.65 17.64 25.35
CA ILE A 93 -7.68 16.62 25.84
C ILE A 93 -7.22 15.51 24.84
N GLY A 94 -7.89 15.29 23.71
CA GLY A 94 -7.41 14.35 22.67
C GLY A 94 -7.40 14.99 21.28
N GLY A 95 -6.21 15.17 20.68
CA GLY A 95 -6.07 15.87 19.40
C GLY A 95 -6.90 15.24 18.27
N TRP A 96 -7.35 16.08 17.34
CA TRP A 96 -8.04 15.66 16.11
C TRP A 96 -7.11 14.78 15.29
N THR A 97 -7.60 13.61 14.86
CA THR A 97 -6.83 12.74 13.97
C THR A 97 -7.63 12.40 12.72
N SER A 98 -7.03 12.66 11.56
CA SER A 98 -7.49 12.13 10.29
C SER A 98 -6.28 11.64 9.49
N SER A 99 -6.45 10.52 8.81
CA SER A 99 -5.45 9.94 7.92
C SER A 99 -6.11 9.62 6.58
N ALA A 100 -5.39 9.83 5.48
CA ALA A 100 -5.86 9.44 4.15
C ALA A 100 -5.13 8.18 3.70
N ALA A 101 -5.89 7.16 3.30
CA ALA A 101 -5.36 5.85 2.92
C ALA A 101 -5.32 5.65 1.40
N ALA A 102 -6.41 6.02 0.71
CA ALA A 102 -6.53 5.81 -0.73
C ALA A 102 -7.36 6.89 -1.42
N VAL A 103 -7.11 7.06 -2.72
CA VAL A 103 -7.84 7.97 -3.60
C VAL A 103 -8.12 7.27 -4.93
N ASN A 104 -9.37 7.30 -5.40
CA ASN A 104 -9.73 6.71 -6.69
C ASN A 104 -9.52 7.69 -7.86
N THR A 105 -9.80 7.25 -9.10
CA THR A 105 -9.62 8.07 -10.30
C THR A 105 -10.49 9.34 -10.29
N PHE A 106 -11.64 9.32 -9.62
CA PHE A 106 -12.52 10.47 -9.50
C PHE A 106 -12.14 11.44 -8.38
N GLY A 107 -11.02 11.22 -7.69
CA GLY A 107 -10.58 12.06 -6.57
C GLY A 107 -11.38 11.85 -5.29
N VAL A 108 -12.12 10.73 -5.18
CA VAL A 108 -12.77 10.33 -3.93
C VAL A 108 -11.71 9.75 -3.00
N ILE A 109 -11.61 10.32 -1.81
CA ILE A 109 -10.59 9.97 -0.82
C ILE A 109 -11.23 9.14 0.29
N VAL A 110 -10.54 8.11 0.75
CA VAL A 110 -10.94 7.33 1.93
C VAL A 110 -9.80 7.24 2.93
N GLY A 111 -10.16 7.03 4.19
CA GLY A 111 -9.20 6.84 5.27
C GLY A 111 -9.92 6.72 6.60
N THR A 112 -9.32 7.24 7.66
CA THR A 112 -9.81 7.12 9.03
C THR A 112 -9.82 8.48 9.70
N SER A 113 -10.86 8.76 10.48
CA SER A 113 -11.01 10.03 11.21
C SER A 113 -11.60 9.80 12.59
N SER A 114 -11.18 10.63 13.55
CA SER A 114 -11.93 10.82 14.80
C SER A 114 -13.35 11.33 14.52
N THR A 115 -14.28 10.99 15.41
CA THR A 115 -15.71 11.34 15.37
C THR A 115 -16.12 12.11 16.63
N ASP A 116 -17.28 12.76 16.61
CA ASP A 116 -17.81 13.53 17.76
C ASP A 116 -18.09 12.66 18.99
N SER A 117 -18.28 11.35 18.80
CA SER A 117 -18.53 10.41 19.89
C SER A 117 -17.24 9.87 20.54
N GLY A 118 -16.06 10.37 20.15
CA GLY A 118 -14.77 9.87 20.62
C GLY A 118 -14.30 8.57 19.93
N ASN A 119 -15.06 8.08 18.94
CA ASN A 119 -14.70 6.90 18.14
C ASN A 119 -13.77 7.27 16.98
N SER A 120 -13.21 6.27 16.31
CA SER A 120 -12.41 6.44 15.08
C SER A 120 -13.01 5.62 13.95
N HIS A 121 -13.57 6.28 12.95
CA HIS A 121 -14.27 5.60 11.86
C HIS A 121 -13.61 5.84 10.51
N ALA A 122 -13.82 4.87 9.63
CA ALA A 122 -13.53 4.99 8.23
C ALA A 122 -14.40 6.09 7.62
N TYR A 123 -13.83 6.91 6.74
CA TYR A 123 -14.56 7.95 6.04
C TYR A 123 -14.44 7.82 4.52
N ARG A 124 -15.40 8.44 3.82
CA ARG A 124 -15.32 8.74 2.39
C ARG A 124 -15.50 10.24 2.19
N LEU A 125 -14.56 10.89 1.52
CA LEU A 125 -14.57 12.30 1.19
C LEU A 125 -14.88 12.48 -0.29
N THR A 126 -15.93 13.24 -0.61
CA THR A 126 -16.33 13.56 -1.99
C THR A 126 -16.67 15.03 -2.08
N ALA A 127 -16.05 15.74 -3.03
CA ALA A 127 -16.26 17.17 -3.24
C ALA A 127 -16.17 17.99 -1.93
N GLY A 128 -15.17 17.67 -1.09
CA GLY A 128 -14.94 18.34 0.20
C GLY A 128 -15.89 17.92 1.34
N ARG A 129 -16.88 17.05 1.08
CA ARG A 129 -17.80 16.56 2.11
C ARG A 129 -17.38 15.19 2.62
N MET A 130 -17.07 15.12 3.92
CA MET A 130 -16.70 13.88 4.59
C MET A 130 -17.95 13.12 5.04
N GLN A 131 -17.99 11.82 4.77
CA GLN A 131 -19.06 10.91 5.14
C GLN A 131 -18.49 9.83 6.06
N ASP A 132 -19.10 9.66 7.23
CA ASP A 132 -18.83 8.54 8.11
C ASP A 132 -19.36 7.24 7.49
N LEU A 133 -18.53 6.20 7.45
CA LEU A 133 -18.91 4.87 6.95
C LEU A 133 -19.44 3.96 8.07
N GLY A 134 -19.27 4.37 9.33
CA GLY A 134 -19.60 3.60 10.52
C GLY A 134 -18.64 2.44 10.77
N ALA A 135 -19.06 1.52 11.64
CA ALA A 135 -18.34 0.30 11.98
C ALA A 135 -19.29 -0.91 12.02
N LEU A 136 -18.77 -2.12 12.13
CA LEU A 136 -19.51 -3.40 12.25
C LEU A 136 -20.14 -3.61 13.64
N GLY A 137 -20.41 -2.53 14.37
CA GLY A 137 -20.98 -2.53 15.72
C GLY A 137 -20.00 -2.15 16.83
N GLY A 138 -18.70 -2.03 16.53
CA GLY A 138 -17.68 -1.51 17.46
C GLY A 138 -17.44 0.01 17.35
N SER A 139 -16.37 0.51 17.99
CA SER A 139 -15.98 1.94 17.98
C SER A 139 -14.88 2.28 16.98
N TYR A 140 -14.43 1.29 16.21
CA TYR A 140 -13.32 1.43 15.27
C TYR A 140 -13.64 0.92 13.86
N SER A 141 -13.28 1.70 12.86
CA SER A 141 -13.12 1.25 11.48
C SER A 141 -12.07 2.06 10.74
N SER A 142 -11.43 1.45 9.75
CA SER A 142 -10.38 2.08 8.95
C SER A 142 -10.48 1.63 7.50
N ALA A 143 -10.64 2.58 6.57
CA ALA A 143 -10.60 2.28 5.15
C ALA A 143 -9.15 2.10 4.69
N ALA A 144 -8.90 1.08 3.88
CA ALA A 144 -7.61 0.77 3.28
C ALA A 144 -7.59 1.10 1.78
N ALA A 145 -8.67 0.82 1.06
CA ALA A 145 -8.73 1.01 -0.38
C ALA A 145 -10.14 1.38 -0.87
N ILE A 146 -10.19 1.97 -2.07
CA ILE A 146 -11.42 2.33 -2.78
C ILE A 146 -11.23 2.05 -4.27
N ASN A 147 -12.26 1.52 -4.93
CA ASN A 147 -12.28 1.39 -6.39
C ASN A 147 -13.09 2.52 -7.07
N ASP A 148 -13.10 2.55 -8.40
CA ASP A 148 -13.77 3.62 -9.15
C ASP A 148 -15.31 3.58 -9.07
N SER A 149 -15.89 2.40 -8.74
CA SER A 149 -17.33 2.28 -8.46
C SER A 149 -17.73 2.84 -7.09
N GLY A 150 -16.75 3.24 -6.25
CA GLY A 150 -16.98 3.72 -4.90
C GLY A 150 -17.10 2.61 -3.83
N LEU A 151 -16.73 1.37 -4.17
CA LEU A 151 -16.60 0.28 -3.21
C LEU A 151 -15.37 0.55 -2.34
N VAL A 152 -15.59 0.70 -1.03
CA VAL A 152 -14.54 0.94 -0.03
C VAL A 152 -14.30 -0.35 0.74
N VAL A 153 -13.05 -0.68 1.03
CA VAL A 153 -12.68 -1.84 1.84
C VAL A 153 -11.69 -1.47 2.93
N GLY A 154 -11.64 -2.26 3.99
CA GLY A 154 -10.70 -2.06 5.09
C GLY A 154 -10.97 -3.01 6.23
N SER A 155 -10.73 -2.56 7.45
CA SER A 155 -10.98 -3.30 8.69
C SER A 155 -11.95 -2.55 9.60
N SER A 156 -12.80 -3.28 10.32
CA SER A 156 -13.77 -2.71 11.23
C SER A 156 -14.02 -3.62 12.42
N GLN A 157 -14.12 -3.00 13.58
CA GLN A 157 -14.42 -3.68 14.83
C GLN A 157 -15.90 -4.06 14.89
N ARG A 158 -16.14 -5.30 15.30
CA ARG A 158 -17.45 -5.84 15.64
C ARG A 158 -17.83 -5.50 17.08
N GLN A 159 -19.09 -5.74 17.44
CA GLN A 159 -19.60 -5.53 18.80
C GLN A 159 -18.85 -6.35 19.87
N ASP A 160 -18.33 -7.52 19.51
CA ASP A 160 -17.55 -8.39 20.40
C ASP A 160 -16.07 -7.97 20.53
N GLY A 161 -15.67 -6.88 19.88
CA GLY A 161 -14.31 -6.35 19.89
C GLY A 161 -13.38 -6.94 18.83
N SER A 162 -13.77 -8.01 18.13
CA SER A 162 -13.00 -8.60 17.03
C SER A 162 -12.92 -7.64 15.84
N THR A 163 -11.83 -7.71 15.06
CA THR A 163 -11.65 -6.88 13.87
C THR A 163 -11.82 -7.71 12.61
N HIS A 164 -12.78 -7.33 11.77
CA HIS A 164 -13.09 -8.01 10.53
C HIS A 164 -12.85 -7.12 9.32
N ALA A 165 -12.49 -7.75 8.20
CA ALA A 165 -12.48 -7.14 6.90
C ALA A 165 -13.91 -6.69 6.56
N PHE A 166 -14.05 -5.45 6.08
CA PHE A 166 -15.34 -4.94 5.63
C PHE A 166 -15.30 -4.51 4.17
N ALA A 167 -16.48 -4.48 3.56
CA ALA A 167 -16.76 -3.74 2.34
C ALA A 167 -17.89 -2.74 2.60
N TRP A 168 -17.76 -1.52 2.12
CA TRP A 168 -18.78 -0.50 2.18
C TRP A 168 -19.19 -0.08 0.77
N SER A 169 -20.49 -0.04 0.53
CA SER A 169 -21.07 0.48 -0.70
C SER A 169 -22.47 0.99 -0.45
N ASN A 170 -22.87 2.05 -1.15
CA ASN A 170 -24.24 2.60 -1.10
C ASN A 170 -24.76 2.83 0.33
N GLY A 171 -23.92 3.38 1.21
CA GLY A 171 -24.32 3.70 2.60
C GLY A 171 -24.34 2.51 3.56
N LYS A 172 -23.91 1.32 3.14
CA LYS A 172 -23.95 0.11 3.96
C LYS A 172 -22.57 -0.50 4.13
N ILE A 173 -22.17 -0.70 5.39
CA ILE A 173 -21.02 -1.51 5.76
C ILE A 173 -21.43 -2.98 5.81
N ARG A 174 -20.60 -3.86 5.26
CA ARG A 174 -20.79 -5.31 5.21
C ARG A 174 -19.55 -6.00 5.75
N ASP A 175 -19.78 -6.94 6.67
CA ASP A 175 -18.75 -7.87 7.13
C ASP A 175 -18.42 -8.88 6.02
N LEU A 176 -17.13 -9.07 5.73
CA LEU A 176 -16.65 -10.04 4.76
C LEU A 176 -16.36 -11.42 5.38
N GLY A 177 -16.33 -11.51 6.71
CA GLY A 177 -15.99 -12.71 7.47
C GLY A 177 -14.49 -12.91 7.65
N THR A 178 -14.10 -14.12 8.05
CA THR A 178 -12.71 -14.54 8.30
C THR A 178 -12.42 -15.86 7.60
N LEU A 179 -11.18 -16.37 7.72
CA LEU A 179 -10.80 -17.71 7.26
C LEU A 179 -11.10 -18.80 8.31
N GLY A 180 -12.06 -18.55 9.20
CA GLY A 180 -12.45 -19.45 10.29
C GLY A 180 -11.85 -19.11 11.65
N GLY A 181 -10.91 -18.17 11.72
CA GLY A 181 -10.42 -17.56 12.96
C GLY A 181 -11.22 -16.32 13.36
N SER A 182 -10.70 -15.52 14.29
CA SER A 182 -11.40 -14.38 14.88
C SER A 182 -11.18 -13.03 14.18
N GLU A 183 -10.23 -12.93 13.26
CA GLU A 183 -9.86 -11.63 12.67
C GLU A 183 -9.62 -11.70 11.16
N SER A 184 -9.84 -10.57 10.50
CA SER A 184 -9.47 -10.35 9.11
C SER A 184 -9.32 -8.87 8.78
N GLN A 185 -8.61 -8.57 7.70
CA GLN A 185 -8.41 -7.22 7.19
C GLN A 185 -8.34 -7.23 5.66
N ALA A 186 -9.03 -6.30 5.00
CA ALA A 186 -8.92 -6.08 3.56
C ALA A 186 -7.88 -5.00 3.26
N VAL A 187 -7.07 -5.20 2.22
CA VAL A 187 -5.95 -4.30 1.86
C VAL A 187 -6.11 -3.67 0.49
N ALA A 188 -6.75 -4.35 -0.46
CA ALA A 188 -6.97 -3.80 -1.80
C ALA A 188 -8.27 -4.30 -2.43
N VAL A 189 -8.79 -3.51 -3.37
CA VAL A 189 -9.98 -3.81 -4.16
C VAL A 189 -9.77 -3.35 -5.59
N ASN A 190 -10.17 -4.17 -6.57
CA ASN A 190 -10.14 -3.78 -7.98
C ASN A 190 -11.53 -3.36 -8.50
N ASN A 191 -11.57 -2.87 -9.74
CA ASN A 191 -12.81 -2.41 -10.38
C ASN A 191 -13.79 -3.55 -10.73
N ALA A 192 -13.36 -4.81 -10.68
CA ALA A 192 -14.24 -5.98 -10.78
C ALA A 192 -14.88 -6.37 -9.44
N GLY A 193 -14.58 -5.64 -8.35
CA GLY A 193 -15.08 -5.91 -7.00
C GLY A 193 -14.42 -7.12 -6.34
N GLN A 194 -13.25 -7.56 -6.83
CA GLN A 194 -12.42 -8.51 -6.12
C GLN A 194 -11.67 -7.79 -5.01
N ILE A 195 -11.60 -8.40 -3.84
CA ILE A 195 -11.00 -7.83 -2.64
C ILE A 195 -9.94 -8.82 -2.17
N ILE A 196 -8.76 -8.31 -1.80
CA ILE A 196 -7.71 -9.11 -1.17
C ILE A 196 -7.42 -8.59 0.22
N GLY A 197 -6.85 -9.46 1.05
CA GLY A 197 -6.55 -9.16 2.44
C GLY A 197 -5.85 -10.32 3.12
N SER A 198 -5.77 -10.26 4.44
CA SER A 198 -5.33 -11.38 5.27
C SER A 198 -6.40 -11.70 6.31
N GLY A 199 -6.49 -12.96 6.70
CA GLY A 199 -7.41 -13.41 7.74
C GLY A 199 -6.78 -14.50 8.61
N LEU A 200 -7.20 -14.56 9.88
CA LEU A 200 -6.88 -15.68 10.74
C LEU A 200 -7.65 -16.91 10.28
N THR A 201 -6.91 -17.99 10.07
CA THR A 201 -7.46 -19.33 9.87
C THR A 201 -7.99 -19.90 11.19
N ALA A 202 -8.78 -20.97 11.11
CA ALA A 202 -9.20 -21.71 12.31
C ALA A 202 -8.02 -22.24 13.16
N ALA A 203 -6.83 -22.42 12.54
CA ALA A 203 -5.62 -22.83 13.23
C ALA A 203 -4.84 -21.65 13.87
N GLY A 204 -5.33 -20.41 13.74
CA GLY A 204 -4.70 -19.21 14.29
C GLY A 204 -3.55 -18.64 13.46
N ALA A 205 -3.32 -19.13 12.24
CA ALA A 205 -2.34 -18.57 11.31
C ALA A 205 -2.97 -17.51 10.40
N TRP A 206 -2.24 -16.42 10.14
CA TRP A 206 -2.65 -15.39 9.17
C TRP A 206 -2.34 -15.85 7.74
N HIS A 207 -3.37 -15.96 6.91
CA HIS A 207 -3.21 -16.24 5.48
C HIS A 207 -3.81 -15.13 4.63
N ALA A 208 -3.20 -14.90 3.46
CA ALA A 208 -3.78 -14.09 2.41
C ALA A 208 -5.08 -14.70 1.90
N PHE A 209 -6.09 -13.88 1.64
CA PHE A 209 -7.35 -14.30 1.02
C PHE A 209 -7.66 -13.53 -0.26
N LEU A 210 -8.46 -14.15 -1.12
CA LEU A 210 -9.20 -13.50 -2.20
C LEU A 210 -10.70 -13.61 -1.89
N TRP A 211 -11.37 -12.47 -1.77
CA TRP A 211 -12.83 -12.39 -1.65
C TRP A 211 -13.44 -11.98 -2.98
N GLN A 212 -14.37 -12.79 -3.48
CA GLN A 212 -15.08 -12.51 -4.71
C GLN A 212 -16.49 -13.11 -4.65
N ARG A 213 -17.49 -12.32 -5.06
CA ARG A 213 -18.91 -12.76 -5.16
C ARG A 213 -19.45 -13.41 -3.87
N GLY A 214 -19.06 -12.89 -2.71
CA GLY A 214 -19.54 -13.42 -1.41
C GLY A 214 -18.71 -14.55 -0.82
N HIS A 215 -17.66 -15.01 -1.50
CA HIS A 215 -16.82 -16.12 -1.05
C HIS A 215 -15.40 -15.66 -0.74
N MET A 216 -14.91 -16.01 0.46
CA MET A 216 -13.51 -15.82 0.86
C MET A 216 -12.74 -17.11 0.54
N THR A 217 -11.70 -17.00 -0.28
CA THR A 217 -10.81 -18.10 -0.66
C THR A 217 -9.48 -17.91 0.06
N ASP A 218 -9.07 -18.88 0.88
CA ASP A 218 -7.72 -18.95 1.44
C ASP A 218 -6.71 -19.19 0.30
N LEU A 219 -5.70 -18.32 0.18
CA LEU A 219 -4.62 -18.47 -0.81
C LEU A 219 -3.44 -19.29 -0.26
N GLY A 220 -3.41 -19.53 1.05
CA GLY A 220 -2.44 -20.35 1.74
C GLY A 220 -1.02 -19.78 1.72
N VAL A 221 -0.07 -20.66 1.96
CA VAL A 221 1.37 -20.37 2.09
C VAL A 221 2.18 -21.27 1.15
N LEU A 222 3.45 -20.92 0.93
CA LEU A 222 4.41 -21.82 0.28
C LEU A 222 4.86 -22.95 1.23
N PRO A 223 5.30 -24.10 0.70
CA PRO A 223 5.76 -25.21 1.54
C PRO A 223 6.86 -24.79 2.52
N GLY A 224 6.66 -25.11 3.81
CA GLY A 224 7.58 -24.77 4.89
C GLY A 224 7.36 -23.40 5.55
N ASP A 225 6.42 -22.59 5.04
CA ASP A 225 6.05 -21.31 5.63
C ASP A 225 4.81 -21.44 6.51
N GLY A 226 4.55 -20.42 7.35
CA GLY A 226 3.44 -20.43 8.31
C GLY A 226 2.45 -19.27 8.19
N VAL A 227 2.81 -18.21 7.47
CA VAL A 227 2.00 -17.00 7.34
C VAL A 227 2.06 -16.50 5.89
N SER A 228 0.97 -15.90 5.40
CA SER A 228 0.99 -15.16 4.14
C SER A 228 0.23 -13.83 4.20
N GLU A 229 0.68 -12.90 3.37
CA GLU A 229 0.18 -11.55 3.26
C GLU A 229 -0.19 -11.26 1.79
N ALA A 230 -1.38 -10.68 1.57
CA ALA A 230 -1.75 -10.18 0.26
C ALA A 230 -1.05 -8.84 0.02
N VAL A 231 -0.28 -8.73 -1.07
CA VAL A 231 0.56 -7.56 -1.37
C VAL A 231 -0.12 -6.64 -2.37
N ALA A 232 -0.59 -7.19 -3.49
CA ALA A 232 -1.13 -6.41 -4.60
C ALA A 232 -2.15 -7.21 -5.41
N LEU A 233 -3.07 -6.49 -6.04
CA LEU A 233 -4.16 -7.03 -6.86
C LEU A 233 -4.24 -6.25 -8.18
N THR A 234 -4.20 -6.95 -9.30
CA THR A 234 -4.37 -6.32 -10.63
C THR A 234 -5.84 -6.25 -11.06
N SER A 235 -6.11 -5.44 -12.08
CA SER A 235 -7.42 -5.40 -12.75
C SER A 235 -7.83 -6.73 -13.38
N ARG A 236 -6.86 -7.58 -13.73
CA ARG A 236 -7.07 -8.95 -14.26
C ARG A 236 -7.35 -9.98 -13.16
N GLY A 237 -7.27 -9.59 -11.89
CA GLY A 237 -7.51 -10.49 -10.75
C GLY A 237 -6.30 -11.35 -10.38
N GLU A 238 -5.10 -10.94 -10.78
CA GLU A 238 -3.86 -11.57 -10.30
C GLU A 238 -3.54 -11.01 -8.92
N VAL A 239 -3.25 -11.91 -7.98
CA VAL A 239 -2.89 -11.54 -6.60
C VAL A 239 -1.43 -11.87 -6.35
N LEU A 240 -0.65 -10.87 -5.97
CA LEU A 240 0.68 -11.08 -5.41
C LEU A 240 0.56 -11.42 -3.93
N VAL A 241 1.10 -12.57 -3.55
CA VAL A 241 1.13 -13.04 -2.17
C VAL A 241 2.57 -13.17 -1.71
N ARG A 242 2.87 -12.56 -0.57
CA ARG A 242 4.10 -12.76 0.18
C ARG A 242 3.89 -13.88 1.19
N SER A 243 4.77 -14.86 1.19
CA SER A 243 4.75 -16.02 2.08
C SER A 243 5.94 -15.94 3.01
N ILE A 244 5.70 -16.11 4.31
CA ILE A 244 6.65 -15.81 5.38
C ILE A 244 7.01 -17.09 6.12
N GLY A 245 8.26 -17.51 5.95
CA GLY A 245 8.94 -18.55 6.72
C GLY A 245 10.27 -18.04 7.27
N ALA A 246 11.34 -18.84 7.18
CA ALA A 246 12.68 -18.40 7.58
C ALA A 246 13.20 -17.21 6.75
N HIS A 247 12.79 -17.14 5.48
CA HIS A 247 13.04 -16.01 4.59
C HIS A 247 11.74 -15.69 3.84
N PRO A 248 11.42 -14.41 3.61
CA PRO A 248 10.28 -14.05 2.79
C PRO A 248 10.43 -14.57 1.35
N ARG A 249 9.32 -15.06 0.81
CA ARG A 249 9.17 -15.54 -0.57
C ARG A 249 7.83 -15.07 -1.10
N GLY A 250 7.47 -15.42 -2.33
CA GLY A 250 6.10 -15.22 -2.77
C GLY A 250 5.69 -15.97 -4.01
N PHE A 251 4.40 -15.82 -4.32
CA PHE A 251 3.75 -16.40 -5.48
C PHE A 251 2.72 -15.45 -6.05
N LEU A 252 2.43 -15.61 -7.35
CA LEU A 252 1.22 -15.08 -7.95
C LEU A 252 0.11 -16.12 -7.87
N TRP A 253 -1.06 -15.68 -7.42
CA TRP A 253 -2.31 -16.39 -7.64
C TRP A 253 -2.98 -15.83 -8.89
N SER A 254 -3.21 -16.69 -9.88
CA SER A 254 -3.86 -16.31 -11.13
C SER A 254 -4.74 -17.45 -11.63
N ALA A 255 -6.01 -17.13 -11.92
CA ALA A 255 -6.99 -18.10 -12.44
C ALA A 255 -7.06 -19.43 -11.65
N GLY A 256 -7.03 -19.35 -10.31
CA GLY A 256 -7.11 -20.53 -9.45
C GLY A 256 -5.79 -21.31 -9.30
N ARG A 257 -4.69 -20.78 -9.83
CA ARG A 257 -3.38 -21.44 -9.83
C ARG A 257 -2.35 -20.59 -9.11
N ARG A 258 -1.48 -21.26 -8.35
CA ARG A 258 -0.29 -20.68 -7.73
C ARG A 258 0.90 -20.77 -8.67
N ILE A 259 1.62 -19.67 -8.84
CA ILE A 259 2.83 -19.54 -9.64
C ILE A 259 3.92 -18.97 -8.73
N GLU A 260 4.93 -19.78 -8.41
CA GLU A 260 6.04 -19.35 -7.54
C GLU A 260 6.97 -18.36 -8.26
N LEU A 261 7.48 -17.38 -7.52
CA LEU A 261 8.30 -16.28 -8.07
C LEU A 261 9.79 -16.60 -8.19
N GLY A 262 10.18 -17.85 -7.96
CA GLY A 262 11.56 -18.30 -8.02
C GLY A 262 11.76 -19.55 -7.16
N PRO A 263 12.96 -20.15 -7.23
CA PRO A 263 13.28 -21.28 -6.37
C PRO A 263 13.26 -20.86 -4.89
N ALA A 264 12.94 -21.80 -4.01
CA ALA A 264 12.87 -21.58 -2.56
C ALA A 264 14.11 -20.90 -1.97
N ALA A 265 15.30 -21.14 -2.55
CA ALA A 265 16.57 -20.59 -2.09
C ALA A 265 16.83 -19.13 -2.52
N SER A 266 16.01 -18.56 -3.41
CA SER A 266 16.25 -17.21 -3.96
C SER A 266 16.07 -16.08 -2.95
N GLY A 267 15.35 -16.30 -1.84
CA GLY A 267 15.09 -15.26 -0.83
C GLY A 267 14.51 -13.97 -1.43
N PHE A 268 13.70 -14.10 -2.49
CA PHE A 268 13.07 -12.99 -3.18
C PHE A 268 11.81 -12.56 -2.43
N ASP A 269 11.89 -11.39 -1.78
CA ASP A 269 10.80 -10.75 -1.05
C ASP A 269 10.02 -9.80 -1.98
N PRO A 270 8.81 -10.18 -2.44
CA PRO A 270 8.07 -9.35 -3.37
C PRO A 270 7.30 -8.23 -2.66
N VAL A 271 7.41 -7.01 -3.20
CA VAL A 271 6.82 -5.79 -2.59
C VAL A 271 5.77 -5.13 -3.48
N GLY A 272 5.70 -5.50 -4.76
CA GLY A 272 4.73 -4.88 -5.67
C GLY A 272 4.52 -5.65 -6.95
N LEU A 273 3.33 -5.47 -7.52
CA LEU A 273 2.89 -6.02 -8.80
C LEU A 273 2.21 -4.91 -9.60
N ASN A 274 2.55 -4.77 -10.87
CA ASN A 274 1.86 -3.84 -11.77
C ASN A 274 0.89 -4.57 -12.71
N GLU A 275 0.07 -3.80 -13.44
CA GLU A 275 -0.94 -4.32 -14.37
C GLU A 275 -0.38 -5.17 -15.52
N ARG A 276 0.91 -5.00 -15.84
CA ARG A 276 1.61 -5.80 -16.87
C ARG A 276 2.04 -7.17 -16.35
N GLY A 277 1.94 -7.43 -15.05
CA GLY A 277 2.38 -8.69 -14.44
C GLY A 277 3.84 -8.67 -13.99
N LEU A 278 4.50 -7.50 -14.01
CA LEU A 278 5.86 -7.36 -13.46
C LEU A 278 5.77 -7.32 -11.94
N VAL A 279 6.47 -8.25 -11.30
CA VAL A 279 6.66 -8.26 -9.85
C VAL A 279 8.02 -7.66 -9.54
N ALA A 280 8.05 -6.77 -8.56
CA ALA A 280 9.28 -6.21 -8.02
C ALA A 280 9.48 -6.62 -6.56
N GLY A 281 10.74 -6.69 -6.16
CA GLY A 281 11.10 -7.09 -4.81
C GLY A 281 12.60 -6.99 -4.56
N THR A 282 12.98 -7.40 -3.38
CA THR A 282 14.38 -7.46 -2.94
C THR A 282 14.81 -8.91 -2.86
N MET A 283 15.96 -9.25 -3.44
CA MET A 283 16.54 -10.58 -3.38
C MET A 283 17.63 -10.63 -2.32
N SER A 284 17.57 -11.61 -1.42
CA SER A 284 18.64 -11.83 -0.44
C SER A 284 19.80 -12.58 -1.10
N THR A 285 20.97 -11.95 -1.16
CA THR A 285 22.19 -12.58 -1.72
C THR A 285 23.31 -12.62 -0.67
N PRO A 286 24.35 -13.46 -0.84
CA PRO A 286 25.50 -13.46 0.05
C PRO A 286 26.23 -12.12 0.14
N SER A 287 26.16 -11.29 -0.91
CA SER A 287 26.77 -9.96 -0.95
C SER A 287 25.88 -8.84 -0.41
N GLY A 288 24.64 -9.15 -0.02
CA GLY A 288 23.65 -8.19 0.45
C GLY A 288 22.34 -8.22 -0.36
N PRO A 289 21.36 -7.41 0.03
CA PRO A 289 20.09 -7.31 -0.69
C PRO A 289 20.28 -6.66 -2.06
N HIS A 290 19.75 -7.28 -3.10
CA HIS A 290 19.75 -6.76 -4.47
C HIS A 290 18.34 -6.40 -4.93
N ALA A 291 18.22 -5.38 -5.77
CA ALA A 291 16.96 -5.10 -6.45
C ALA A 291 16.68 -6.20 -7.48
N ALA A 292 15.46 -6.73 -7.51
CA ALA A 292 15.11 -7.83 -8.39
C ALA A 292 13.70 -7.71 -8.97
N THR A 293 13.51 -8.31 -10.14
CA THR A 293 12.20 -8.42 -10.78
C THR A 293 11.88 -9.84 -11.16
N TRP A 294 10.62 -10.22 -11.01
CA TRP A 294 10.09 -11.42 -11.63
C TRP A 294 9.08 -11.06 -12.72
N TYR A 295 9.18 -11.71 -13.87
CA TYR A 295 8.23 -11.57 -14.96
C TYR A 295 8.11 -12.87 -15.74
N ARG A 296 6.89 -13.41 -15.84
CA ARG A 296 6.54 -14.59 -16.66
C ARG A 296 7.51 -15.78 -16.48
N GLY A 297 7.87 -16.08 -15.24
CA GLY A 297 8.74 -17.21 -14.88
C GLY A 297 10.22 -16.86 -14.77
N THR A 298 10.63 -15.65 -15.15
CA THR A 298 12.03 -15.23 -15.11
C THR A 298 12.27 -14.28 -13.96
N LEU A 299 13.10 -14.71 -13.00
CA LEU A 299 13.65 -13.84 -11.95
C LEU A 299 14.95 -13.19 -12.46
N THR A 300 15.03 -11.87 -12.41
CA THR A 300 16.17 -11.07 -12.87
C THR A 300 16.75 -10.29 -11.70
N ASP A 301 18.04 -10.49 -11.45
CA ASP A 301 18.84 -9.69 -10.52
C ASP A 301 19.33 -8.41 -11.21
N HIS A 302 19.08 -7.26 -10.57
CA HIS A 302 19.58 -5.95 -11.00
C HIS A 302 20.78 -5.47 -10.18
N GLY A 303 21.19 -6.22 -9.17
CA GLY A 303 22.33 -5.93 -8.31
C GLY A 303 22.10 -4.71 -7.41
N THR A 304 23.22 -4.08 -7.05
CA THR A 304 23.24 -2.82 -6.29
C THR A 304 23.66 -1.64 -7.18
N LEU A 305 23.58 -0.41 -6.65
CA LEU A 305 24.11 0.79 -7.30
C LEU A 305 25.55 1.14 -6.85
N GLY A 306 26.36 0.11 -6.62
CA GLY A 306 27.78 0.22 -6.23
C GLY A 306 28.05 0.25 -4.72
N GLY A 307 27.00 0.26 -3.89
CA GLY A 307 27.08 0.06 -2.44
C GLY A 307 26.68 -1.36 -2.00
N PRO A 308 26.63 -1.62 -0.68
CA PRO A 308 26.33 -2.94 -0.12
C PRO A 308 24.87 -3.41 -0.27
N TYR A 309 23.92 -2.53 -0.63
CA TYR A 309 22.52 -2.96 -0.78
C TYR A 309 21.67 -2.15 -1.76
N SER A 310 20.56 -2.76 -2.16
CA SER A 310 19.45 -2.15 -2.89
C SER A 310 18.13 -2.78 -2.46
N ASP A 311 17.26 -1.96 -1.86
CA ASP A 311 15.95 -2.33 -1.36
C ASP A 311 14.86 -1.73 -2.22
N VAL A 312 13.93 -2.56 -2.67
CA VAL A 312 12.81 -2.13 -3.51
C VAL A 312 11.60 -1.85 -2.63
N ALA A 313 10.88 -0.76 -2.91
CA ALA A 313 9.68 -0.36 -2.19
C ALA A 313 8.41 -0.44 -3.07
N ALA A 314 8.55 -0.24 -4.39
CA ALA A 314 7.41 -0.24 -5.30
C ALA A 314 7.82 -0.56 -6.74
N VAL A 315 6.82 -0.92 -7.55
CA VAL A 315 6.91 -1.00 -9.01
C VAL A 315 5.92 -0.04 -9.65
N THR A 316 6.35 0.64 -10.70
CA THR A 316 5.51 1.57 -11.46
C THR A 316 4.85 0.90 -12.66
N ALA A 317 3.81 1.56 -13.18
CA ALA A 317 3.20 1.28 -14.48
C ALA A 317 4.21 1.14 -15.63
N GLY A 318 5.24 1.99 -15.61
CA GLY A 318 6.26 2.10 -16.63
C GLY A 318 7.34 1.02 -16.54
N ASN A 319 7.13 -0.02 -15.72
CA ASN A 319 8.14 -1.04 -15.42
C ASN A 319 9.42 -0.45 -14.82
N MET A 320 9.28 0.53 -13.93
CA MET A 320 10.41 1.01 -13.11
C MET A 320 10.23 0.56 -11.69
N LEU A 321 11.34 0.12 -11.08
CA LEU A 321 11.41 -0.17 -9.65
C LEU A 321 11.79 1.10 -8.94
N VAL A 322 11.21 1.33 -7.76
CA VAL A 322 11.50 2.48 -6.92
C VAL A 322 11.82 1.98 -5.52
N GLY A 323 12.84 2.54 -4.90
CA GLY A 323 13.29 2.11 -3.58
C GLY A 323 14.49 2.91 -3.08
N SER A 324 15.32 2.27 -2.26
CA SER A 324 16.54 2.84 -1.70
C SER A 324 17.76 2.00 -2.05
N ALA A 325 18.89 2.65 -2.32
CA ALA A 325 20.16 1.98 -2.58
C ALA A 325 21.31 2.75 -1.95
N THR A 326 22.36 2.04 -1.56
CA THR A 326 23.64 2.67 -1.23
C THR A 326 24.53 2.74 -2.48
N THR A 327 25.35 3.79 -2.54
CA THR A 327 26.42 3.89 -3.55
C THR A 327 27.78 3.76 -2.88
N ALA A 328 28.86 4.09 -3.60
CA ALA A 328 30.23 4.07 -3.07
C ALA A 328 30.41 5.00 -1.85
N ASP A 329 29.53 5.97 -1.64
CA ASP A 329 29.52 6.85 -0.47
C ASP A 329 28.91 6.22 0.79
N LEU A 330 28.34 5.00 0.68
CA LEU A 330 27.69 4.25 1.74
C LEU A 330 26.46 4.93 2.37
N PHE A 331 25.97 6.04 1.80
CA PHE A 331 24.75 6.69 2.22
C PHE A 331 23.53 6.14 1.44
N PRO A 332 22.36 6.01 2.08
CA PRO A 332 21.14 5.62 1.37
C PRO A 332 20.65 6.74 0.44
N HIS A 333 20.29 6.35 -0.78
CA HIS A 333 19.70 7.25 -1.77
C HIS A 333 18.40 6.67 -2.29
N ALA A 334 17.44 7.55 -2.61
CA ALA A 334 16.29 7.14 -3.40
C ALA A 334 16.76 6.70 -4.79
N ALA A 335 16.35 5.50 -5.20
CA ALA A 335 16.83 4.84 -6.40
C ALA A 335 15.67 4.40 -7.29
N VAL A 336 15.91 4.46 -8.60
CA VAL A 336 15.07 3.83 -9.61
C VAL A 336 15.89 2.89 -10.48
N TRP A 337 15.33 1.72 -10.75
CA TRP A 337 15.90 0.76 -11.71
C TRP A 337 14.93 0.66 -12.87
N PRO A 338 15.37 0.94 -14.12
CA PRO A 338 14.57 0.54 -15.26
C PRO A 338 14.48 -0.99 -15.21
N ALA A 339 13.28 -1.56 -15.37
CA ALA A 339 13.22 -2.96 -15.74
C ALA A 339 14.02 -3.10 -17.03
N LYS A 340 15.02 -4.00 -17.04
CA LYS A 340 15.78 -4.29 -18.25
C LYS A 340 14.75 -4.60 -19.36
N PRO A 341 14.84 -3.95 -20.54
CA PRO A 341 13.99 -4.33 -21.65
C PRO A 341 14.19 -5.81 -21.90
N GLU A 342 13.09 -6.52 -22.17
CA GLU A 342 13.10 -7.93 -22.57
C GLU A 342 14.22 -8.12 -23.61
N GLN A 343 15.18 -8.99 -23.33
CA GLN A 343 15.92 -9.57 -24.43
C GLN A 343 14.92 -10.46 -25.19
N PRO A 344 14.79 -10.28 -26.52
CA PRO A 344 13.74 -10.89 -27.32
C PRO A 344 13.75 -12.42 -27.28
#